data_AF-A0A4U0UTS0-F1
#
_entry.id   AF-A0A4U0UTS0-F1
#
_cell.length_a   1.000
_cell.length_b   1.000
_cell.length_c   1.000
_cell.angle_alpha   90.00
_cell.angle_beta   90.00
_cell.angle_gamma   90.00
#
_symmetry.space_group_name_H-M   'P 1'
#
loop_
_entity.id
_entity.type
_entity.pdbx_description
1 polymer ?
#
loop_
_entity_poly.entity_id
_entity_poly.type
_entity_poly.pdbx_seq_one_letter_code
_entity_poly.pdbx_strand_id
1 'polypeptide(L)'
;MRLLHTSDYTLKEFFDEPPPDQYAILSHRWRDEIKYVDLRRTPLMCHDAAASKSKLLGACEQARQDHLQWLWADTVCIDKSSSQELSTALNSMFKYYQNATCCYTFLDDVVKAGGINKSTLNAGEASEWFSRGWTLQELLAPRNMKVYDREWKLIGTKAGLASQLSQITKIGIDYLTGKAQLEQASIACKLSWMAGRRTGKVEDIAYSLIGIFNVFMTPQYGEGTNAFIRLQEAILKSSTGFDETLFAWTAPQDGRLQCYGGQSWTPPNDRWGLLAPSPDCFKDSGDLVRNFKPRPGAGFQLTHQGVIFELPYMDTRSKWGYDFKDISLALKCSRGGLQIVLELWRASKDDVVWERMQCHSLGKPAKEKKGSLLVNDKANQIMARQITVAQPRQP
;
A
#
# COMPACT_ATOMS: atom_id res chain seq x y z
N MET A 1 20.17 -2.44 12.15
CA MET A 1 19.36 -3.62 11.73
C MET A 1 19.86 -4.86 12.45
N ARG A 2 19.00 -5.81 12.80
CA ARG A 2 19.39 -7.10 13.40
C ARG A 2 19.31 -8.21 12.36
N LEU A 3 20.26 -9.15 12.38
CA LEU A 3 20.32 -10.30 11.47
C LEU A 3 20.52 -11.60 12.24
N LEU A 4 19.95 -12.68 11.72
CA LEU A 4 20.13 -14.05 12.20
C LEU A 4 21.34 -14.68 11.51
N HIS A 5 22.26 -15.24 12.29
CA HIS A 5 23.37 -16.02 11.74
C HIS A 5 22.86 -17.40 11.29
N THR A 6 23.20 -17.81 10.07
CA THR A 6 22.57 -18.96 9.41
C THR A 6 23.05 -20.33 9.90
N SER A 7 24.16 -20.38 10.65
CA SER A 7 24.73 -21.64 11.16
C SER A 7 24.40 -21.91 12.63
N ASP A 8 24.49 -20.89 13.50
CA ASP A 8 24.27 -21.04 14.94
C ASP A 8 22.95 -20.40 15.42
N TYR A 9 22.21 -19.74 14.51
CA TYR A 9 20.90 -19.14 14.79
C TYR A 9 20.93 -18.05 15.88
N THR A 10 22.09 -17.42 16.09
CA THR A 10 22.23 -16.28 16.99
C THR A 10 21.89 -14.96 16.28
N LEU A 11 21.38 -13.98 17.04
CA LEU A 11 21.06 -12.65 16.52
C LEU A 11 22.23 -11.69 16.73
N LYS A 12 22.61 -10.96 15.68
CA LYS A 12 23.62 -9.89 15.73
C LYS A 12 23.03 -8.56 15.31
N GLU A 13 23.38 -7.49 16.02
CA GLU A 13 22.93 -6.14 15.72
C GLU A 13 24.02 -5.33 15.00
N PHE A 14 23.58 -4.56 14.00
CA PHE A 14 24.42 -3.73 13.14
C PHE A 14 23.93 -2.28 13.25
N PHE A 15 24.70 -1.41 13.90
CA PHE A 15 24.29 -0.07 14.30
C PHE A 15 24.72 1.05 13.32
N ASP A 16 25.91 0.95 12.70
CA ASP A 16 26.45 2.03 11.85
C ASP A 16 27.17 1.55 10.58
N GLU A 17 27.46 0.26 10.46
CA GLU A 17 27.90 -0.34 9.19
C GLU A 17 26.65 -0.74 8.39
N PRO A 18 26.60 -0.50 7.07
CA PRO A 18 25.57 -1.14 6.26
C PRO A 18 25.61 -2.64 6.59
N PRO A 19 24.47 -3.28 6.88
CA PRO A 19 24.44 -4.73 7.03
C PRO A 19 25.15 -5.32 5.82
N PRO A 20 25.99 -6.36 5.98
CA PRO A 20 26.85 -6.83 4.91
C PRO A 20 26.02 -6.98 3.63
N ASP A 21 26.56 -6.63 2.45
CA ASP A 21 25.89 -6.80 1.14
C ASP A 21 25.56 -8.27 0.78
N GLN A 22 25.56 -9.14 1.80
CA GLN A 22 25.52 -10.59 1.80
C GLN A 22 24.54 -11.08 2.89
N TYR A 23 23.30 -10.61 2.86
CA TYR A 23 22.21 -11.23 3.62
C TYR A 23 21.07 -11.66 2.72
N ALA A 24 20.49 -12.80 3.07
CA ALA A 24 19.20 -13.22 2.54
C ALA A 24 18.08 -12.55 3.34
N ILE A 25 16.92 -12.37 2.73
CA ILE A 25 15.71 -11.92 3.42
C ILE A 25 14.57 -12.91 3.21
N LEU A 26 13.91 -13.31 4.28
CA LEU A 26 12.76 -14.21 4.24
C LEU A 26 11.46 -13.41 4.12
N SER A 27 10.69 -13.72 3.10
CA SER A 27 9.30 -13.28 2.93
C SER A 27 8.37 -14.48 3.10
N HIS A 28 7.37 -14.35 3.97
CA HIS A 28 6.46 -15.45 4.28
C HIS A 28 5.12 -14.97 4.84
N ARG A 29 4.14 -15.88 4.85
CA ARG A 29 2.92 -15.69 5.63
C ARG A 29 3.18 -16.00 7.10
N TRP A 30 2.72 -15.11 7.98
CA TRP A 30 2.73 -15.33 9.42
C TRP A 30 1.64 -16.31 9.84
N ARG A 31 2.02 -17.31 10.65
CA ARG A 31 1.11 -18.15 11.43
C ARG A 31 1.58 -18.16 12.90
N ASP A 32 1.92 -19.32 13.44
CA ASP A 32 2.50 -19.49 14.78
C ASP A 32 4.01 -19.19 14.77
N GLU A 33 4.37 -17.94 14.49
CA GLU A 33 5.76 -17.52 14.30
C GLU A 33 6.55 -17.44 15.60
N ILE A 34 7.81 -17.91 15.56
CA ILE A 34 8.81 -17.63 16.59
C ILE A 34 9.15 -16.14 16.50
N LYS A 35 9.02 -15.41 17.60
CA LYS A 35 9.29 -13.97 17.66
C LYS A 35 10.69 -13.70 18.18
N TYR A 36 11.16 -12.46 18.01
CA TYR A 36 12.41 -11.98 18.58
C TYR A 36 12.56 -12.33 20.07
N VAL A 37 11.53 -12.06 20.87
CA VAL A 37 11.54 -12.32 22.33
C VAL A 37 11.66 -13.81 22.67
N ASP A 38 11.12 -14.68 21.82
CA ASP A 38 11.16 -16.13 22.00
C ASP A 38 12.57 -16.65 21.71
N LEU A 39 13.18 -16.17 20.62
CA LEU A 39 14.53 -16.54 20.21
C LEU A 39 15.61 -16.00 21.16
N ARG A 40 15.36 -14.86 21.82
CA ARG A 40 16.25 -14.32 22.86
C ARG A 40 16.24 -15.16 24.13
N ARG A 41 15.11 -15.80 24.45
CA ARG A 41 14.94 -16.61 25.67
C ARG A 41 15.39 -18.05 25.49
N THR A 42 15.17 -18.60 24.30
CA THR A 42 15.35 -20.02 24.02
C THR A 42 16.02 -20.17 22.65
N PRO A 43 17.12 -20.94 22.53
CA PRO A 43 17.76 -21.21 21.25
C PRO A 43 16.79 -21.79 20.23
N LEU A 44 16.93 -21.46 18.94
CA LEU A 44 16.00 -21.86 17.86
C LEU A 44 15.69 -23.37 17.90
N MET A 45 16.69 -24.21 18.19
CA MET A 45 16.57 -25.67 18.14
C MET A 45 15.65 -26.24 19.22
N CYS A 46 15.52 -25.52 20.34
CA CYS A 46 14.73 -25.90 21.50
C CYS A 46 13.27 -25.45 21.43
N HIS A 47 12.83 -24.81 20.34
CA HIS A 47 11.43 -24.40 20.18
C HIS A 47 10.54 -25.54 19.68
N ASP A 48 9.36 -25.68 20.28
CA ASP A 48 8.35 -26.68 19.90
C ASP A 48 7.50 -26.27 18.69
N ALA A 49 7.58 -25.00 18.26
CA ALA A 49 6.86 -24.45 17.10
C ALA A 49 7.42 -25.02 15.77
N ALA A 50 7.12 -26.29 15.48
CA ALA A 50 7.74 -27.07 14.41
C ALA A 50 7.66 -26.40 13.04
N ALA A 51 6.51 -25.81 12.68
CA ALA A 51 6.31 -25.16 11.39
C ALA A 51 7.19 -23.91 11.22
N SER A 52 7.20 -23.03 12.21
CA SER A 52 7.99 -21.78 12.16
C SER A 52 9.47 -22.03 12.33
N LYS A 53 9.85 -23.01 13.16
CA LYS A 53 11.23 -23.50 13.25
C LYS A 53 11.70 -24.05 11.91
N SER A 54 10.93 -24.93 11.27
CA SER A 54 11.25 -25.51 9.96
C SER A 54 11.40 -24.45 8.87
N LYS A 55 10.55 -23.42 8.90
CA LYS A 55 10.64 -22.27 8.00
C LYS A 55 11.95 -21.49 8.17
N LEU A 56 12.30 -21.09 9.39
CA LEU A 56 13.57 -20.39 9.65
C LEU A 56 14.78 -21.26 9.30
N LEU A 57 14.74 -22.55 9.64
CA LEU A 57 15.79 -23.50 9.32
C LEU A 57 16.01 -23.65 7.82
N GLY A 58 14.94 -23.84 7.04
CA GLY A 58 15.04 -23.97 5.59
C GLY A 58 15.54 -22.68 4.94
N ALA A 59 15.14 -21.51 5.44
CA ALA A 59 15.65 -20.23 4.98
C ALA A 59 17.16 -20.07 5.25
N CYS A 60 17.62 -20.47 6.45
CA CYS A 60 19.04 -20.48 6.81
C CYS A 60 19.83 -21.49 5.98
N GLU A 61 19.30 -22.69 5.74
CA GLU A 61 19.93 -23.68 4.86
C GLU A 61 20.10 -23.13 3.44
N GLN A 62 19.02 -22.58 2.87
CA GLN A 62 19.09 -21.98 1.54
C GLN A 62 20.06 -20.79 1.48
N ALA A 63 20.13 -19.97 2.54
CA ALA A 63 21.12 -18.91 2.68
C ALA A 63 22.55 -19.47 2.63
N ARG A 64 22.85 -20.52 3.38
CA ARG A 64 24.17 -21.18 3.36
C ARG A 64 24.53 -21.74 1.99
N GLN A 65 23.57 -22.35 1.30
CA GLN A 65 23.77 -22.84 -0.08
C GLN A 65 24.07 -21.73 -1.07
N ASP A 66 23.47 -20.54 -0.88
CA ASP A 66 23.75 -19.35 -1.68
C ASP A 66 24.94 -18.52 -1.14
N HIS A 67 25.72 -19.07 -0.20
CA HIS A 67 26.88 -18.43 0.45
C HIS A 67 26.58 -17.13 1.21
N LEU A 68 25.38 -17.02 1.78
CA LEU A 68 24.94 -15.90 2.60
C LEU A 68 24.98 -16.29 4.08
N GLN A 69 25.83 -15.61 4.84
CA GLN A 69 26.03 -15.89 6.27
C GLN A 69 24.85 -15.42 7.13
N TRP A 70 24.11 -14.40 6.65
CA TRP A 70 23.09 -13.70 7.42
C TRP A 70 21.71 -13.84 6.78
N LEU A 71 20.69 -13.96 7.62
CA LEU A 71 19.28 -13.95 7.24
C LEU A 71 18.56 -12.83 7.99
N TRP A 72 17.72 -12.07 7.28
CA TRP A 72 16.73 -11.21 7.90
C TRP A 72 15.34 -11.85 7.81
N ALA A 73 14.61 -11.88 8.92
CA ALA A 73 13.20 -12.27 8.96
C ALA A 73 12.48 -11.37 9.97
N ASP A 74 11.39 -10.72 9.55
CA ASP A 74 10.72 -9.66 10.32
C ASP A 74 10.23 -10.13 11.70
N THR A 75 9.94 -11.42 11.86
CA THR A 75 9.45 -12.03 13.09
C THR A 75 10.51 -12.09 14.18
N VAL A 76 11.77 -12.38 13.82
CA VAL A 76 12.89 -12.57 14.75
C VAL A 76 13.90 -11.43 14.74
N CYS A 77 13.96 -10.63 13.68
CA CYS A 77 14.90 -9.52 13.53
C CYS A 77 14.33 -8.16 13.98
N ILE A 78 13.04 -8.08 14.31
CA ILE A 78 12.40 -6.87 14.82
C ILE A 78 11.85 -7.15 16.21
N ASP A 79 12.26 -6.36 17.20
CA ASP A 79 11.57 -6.30 18.48
C ASP A 79 10.26 -5.53 18.34
N LYS A 80 9.19 -6.27 18.01
CA LYS A 80 7.83 -5.70 17.88
C LYS A 80 7.26 -5.19 19.21
N SER A 81 7.92 -5.44 20.36
CA SER A 81 7.52 -4.87 21.66
C SER A 81 8.06 -3.45 21.88
N SER A 82 9.12 -3.06 21.16
CA SER A 82 9.66 -1.71 21.16
C SER A 82 8.98 -0.87 20.08
N SER A 83 8.17 0.10 20.47
CA SER A 83 7.49 1.01 19.53
C SER A 83 8.48 1.83 18.68
N GLN A 84 9.61 2.22 19.27
CA GLN A 84 10.70 2.93 18.59
C GLN A 84 11.31 2.04 17.48
N GLU A 85 11.65 0.79 17.82
CA GLU A 85 12.25 -0.17 16.88
C GLU A 85 11.24 -0.52 15.78
N LEU A 86 9.98 -0.81 16.15
CA LEU A 86 8.93 -1.09 15.20
C LEU A 86 8.72 0.06 14.22
N SER A 87 8.62 1.31 14.69
CA SER A 87 8.47 2.49 13.84
C SER A 87 9.67 2.63 12.87
N THR A 88 10.88 2.41 13.37
CA THR A 88 12.10 2.48 12.56
C THR A 88 12.12 1.39 11.49
N ALA A 89 11.77 0.16 11.87
CA ALA A 89 11.75 -0.99 11.00
C ALA A 89 10.69 -0.85 9.91
N LEU A 90 9.47 -0.39 10.23
CA LEU A 90 8.42 -0.17 9.24
C LEU A 90 8.84 0.84 8.17
N ASN A 91 9.42 1.97 8.58
CA ASN A 91 9.92 2.99 7.66
C ASN A 91 11.17 2.55 6.87
N SER A 92 11.83 1.46 7.27
CA SER A 92 13.05 0.95 6.63
C SER A 92 12.84 -0.38 5.87
N MET A 93 11.68 -1.03 6.03
CA MET A 93 11.45 -2.41 5.58
C MET A 93 11.65 -2.55 4.08
N PHE A 94 11.12 -1.62 3.28
CA PHE A 94 11.32 -1.62 1.83
C PHE A 94 12.81 -1.59 1.47
N LYS A 95 13.61 -0.78 2.17
CA LYS A 95 15.07 -0.70 1.97
C LYS A 95 15.76 -2.00 2.38
N TYR A 96 15.32 -2.67 3.45
CA TYR A 96 15.84 -3.98 3.84
C TYR A 96 15.57 -5.03 2.75
N TYR A 97 14.37 -5.06 2.18
CA TYR A 97 14.09 -5.95 1.04
C TYR A 97 14.87 -5.58 -0.22
N GLN A 98 15.03 -4.28 -0.51
CA GLN A 98 15.75 -3.80 -1.68
C GLN A 98 17.25 -4.11 -1.63
N ASN A 99 17.85 -4.04 -0.43
CA ASN A 99 19.29 -4.22 -0.22
C ASN A 99 19.69 -5.68 0.03
N ALA A 100 18.74 -6.59 0.28
CA ALA A 100 19.03 -8.00 0.43
C ALA A 100 19.61 -8.59 -0.86
N THR A 101 20.61 -9.47 -0.73
CA THR A 101 21.25 -10.13 -1.88
C THR A 101 20.26 -11.04 -2.61
N CYS A 102 19.42 -11.75 -1.84
CA CYS A 102 18.33 -12.56 -2.33
C CYS A 102 17.16 -12.56 -1.35
N CYS A 103 15.94 -12.44 -1.87
CA CYS A 103 14.73 -12.72 -1.11
C CYS A 103 14.29 -14.17 -1.33
N TYR A 104 14.03 -14.89 -0.25
CA TYR A 104 13.39 -16.20 -0.27
C TYR A 104 11.92 -16.03 0.08
N THR A 105 11.04 -16.25 -0.89
CA THR A 105 9.60 -16.24 -0.67
C THR A 105 9.13 -17.66 -0.40
N PHE A 106 8.67 -17.93 0.81
CA PHE A 106 8.19 -19.24 1.23
C PHE A 106 6.67 -19.30 1.20
N LEU A 107 6.11 -20.15 0.33
CA LEU A 107 4.68 -20.36 0.17
C LEU A 107 4.24 -21.63 0.90
N ASP A 108 3.79 -21.49 2.14
CA ASP A 108 3.45 -22.59 3.04
C ASP A 108 2.16 -23.35 2.66
N ASP A 109 1.37 -22.82 1.72
CA ASP A 109 0.17 -23.44 1.16
C ASP A 109 0.35 -24.05 -0.24
N VAL A 110 1.54 -23.95 -0.84
CA VAL A 110 1.82 -24.48 -2.18
C VAL A 110 2.68 -25.75 -2.09
N VAL A 111 2.47 -26.70 -3.01
CA VAL A 111 3.31 -27.90 -3.22
C VAL A 111 3.65 -28.03 -4.70
N LYS A 112 4.94 -28.15 -5.05
CA LYS A 112 5.43 -28.11 -6.45
C LYS A 112 5.14 -29.40 -7.26
N ALA A 113 4.71 -30.51 -6.64
CA ALA A 113 4.53 -31.78 -7.34
C ALA A 113 3.28 -32.56 -6.89
N GLY A 114 2.37 -32.86 -7.84
CA GLY A 114 1.49 -34.04 -7.87
C GLY A 114 0.56 -34.36 -6.69
N GLY A 115 0.57 -33.58 -5.61
CA GLY A 115 -0.28 -33.77 -4.45
C GLY A 115 -1.59 -33.01 -4.58
N ILE A 116 -2.68 -33.62 -4.11
CA ILE A 116 -4.01 -33.03 -4.01
C ILE A 116 -3.95 -31.86 -3.01
N ASN A 117 -3.71 -30.62 -3.46
CA ASN A 117 -3.91 -29.42 -2.62
C ASN A 117 -4.24 -28.15 -3.42
N LYS A 118 -4.91 -27.23 -2.71
CA LYS A 118 -5.88 -26.21 -3.16
C LYS A 118 -5.34 -24.94 -3.82
N SER A 119 -4.03 -24.68 -3.83
CA SER A 119 -3.49 -23.43 -4.37
C SER A 119 -2.24 -23.63 -5.23
N THR A 120 -2.16 -22.86 -6.32
CA THR A 120 -1.13 -22.89 -7.36
C THR A 120 -0.56 -21.48 -7.60
N LEU A 121 0.32 -21.30 -8.59
CA LEU A 121 0.65 -19.98 -9.15
C LEU A 121 -0.30 -19.59 -10.30
N ASN A 122 -1.52 -20.14 -10.33
CA ASN A 122 -2.55 -19.76 -11.29
C ASN A 122 -3.51 -18.74 -10.67
N ALA A 123 -4.01 -17.82 -11.50
CA ALA A 123 -5.01 -16.86 -11.06
C ALA A 123 -6.30 -17.58 -10.60
N GLY A 124 -6.83 -17.19 -9.44
CA GLY A 124 -8.05 -17.78 -8.84
C GLY A 124 -7.78 -18.84 -7.76
N GLU A 125 -6.60 -19.47 -7.80
CA GLU A 125 -6.13 -20.43 -6.79
C GLU A 125 -4.77 -20.01 -6.23
N ALA A 126 -4.42 -18.72 -6.29
CA ALA A 126 -3.11 -18.25 -5.87
C ALA A 126 -2.89 -18.45 -4.36
N SER A 127 -1.63 -18.66 -3.96
CA SER A 127 -1.23 -18.64 -2.55
C SER A 127 -1.79 -17.42 -1.83
N GLU A 128 -2.24 -17.60 -0.58
CA GLU A 128 -2.72 -16.49 0.24
C GLU A 128 -1.64 -15.43 0.48
N TRP A 129 -0.35 -15.76 0.29
CA TRP A 129 0.74 -14.79 0.31
C TRP A 129 0.46 -13.57 -0.60
N PHE A 130 -0.12 -13.77 -1.79
CA PHE A 130 -0.43 -12.66 -2.72
C PHE A 130 -1.59 -11.77 -2.26
N SER A 131 -2.42 -12.27 -1.34
CA SER A 131 -3.54 -11.53 -0.78
C SER A 131 -3.15 -10.64 0.40
N ARG A 132 -1.92 -10.76 0.93
CA ARG A 132 -1.47 -9.97 2.09
C ARG A 132 -0.97 -8.59 1.65
N GLY A 133 -1.21 -7.57 2.46
CA GLY A 133 -0.75 -6.20 2.19
C GLY A 133 0.78 -6.07 2.24
N TRP A 134 1.38 -6.53 3.34
CA TRP A 134 2.84 -6.48 3.55
C TRP A 134 3.64 -7.13 2.43
N THR A 135 3.15 -8.23 1.85
CA THR A 135 3.85 -8.96 0.79
C THR A 135 3.97 -8.17 -0.53
N LEU A 136 3.25 -7.05 -0.68
CA LEU A 136 3.38 -6.19 -1.84
C LEU A 136 4.77 -5.55 -1.92
N GLN A 137 5.26 -4.97 -0.83
CA GLN A 137 6.63 -4.44 -0.80
C GLN A 137 7.66 -5.57 -0.82
N GLU A 138 7.36 -6.71 -0.20
CA GLU A 138 8.23 -7.90 -0.24
C GLU A 138 8.38 -8.44 -1.66
N LEU A 139 7.37 -8.28 -2.53
CA LEU A 139 7.43 -8.62 -3.96
C LEU A 139 8.22 -7.61 -4.78
N LEU A 140 7.95 -6.32 -4.57
CA LEU A 140 8.44 -5.23 -5.43
C LEU A 140 9.86 -4.82 -5.11
N ALA A 141 10.23 -4.75 -3.83
CA ALA A 141 11.52 -4.21 -3.40
C ALA A 141 12.73 -5.07 -3.80
N PRO A 142 12.73 -6.41 -3.62
CA PRO A 142 13.90 -7.22 -3.91
C PRO A 142 14.25 -7.25 -5.39
N ARG A 143 15.55 -7.12 -5.70
CA ARG A 143 16.06 -7.29 -7.07
C ARG A 143 16.08 -8.77 -7.47
N ASN A 144 16.58 -9.61 -6.57
CA ASN A 144 16.64 -11.05 -6.73
C ASN A 144 15.65 -11.70 -5.75
N MET A 145 14.76 -12.53 -6.28
CA MET A 145 13.79 -13.28 -5.46
C MET A 145 13.63 -14.69 -6.03
N LYS A 146 13.70 -15.68 -5.13
CA LYS A 146 13.44 -17.09 -5.37
C LYS A 146 12.20 -17.50 -4.59
N VAL A 147 11.25 -18.14 -5.26
CA VAL A 147 9.97 -18.58 -4.68
C VAL A 147 10.06 -20.08 -4.41
N TYR A 148 9.74 -20.48 -3.18
CA TYR A 148 9.77 -21.86 -2.70
C TYR A 148 8.39 -22.32 -2.25
N ASP A 149 8.12 -23.61 -2.43
CA ASP A 149 6.93 -24.25 -1.88
C ASP A 149 7.09 -24.61 -0.40
N ARG A 150 6.07 -25.24 0.20
CA ARG A 150 6.09 -25.61 1.62
C ARG A 150 7.13 -26.66 2.01
N GLU A 151 7.72 -27.34 1.02
CA GLU A 151 8.78 -28.35 1.18
C GLU A 151 10.17 -27.78 0.86
N TRP A 152 10.30 -26.45 0.73
CA TRP A 152 11.53 -25.77 0.31
C TRP A 152 12.01 -26.18 -1.09
N LYS A 153 11.12 -26.65 -1.97
CA LYS A 153 11.45 -26.87 -3.37
C LYS A 153 11.31 -25.56 -4.15
N LEU A 154 12.39 -25.17 -4.83
CA LEU A 154 12.41 -23.96 -5.66
C LEU A 154 11.33 -24.06 -6.74
N ILE A 155 10.32 -23.19 -6.72
CA ILE A 155 9.31 -23.07 -7.78
C ILE A 155 9.89 -22.31 -8.98
N GLY A 156 10.55 -21.18 -8.73
CA GLY A 156 11.15 -20.34 -9.77
C GLY A 156 11.67 -19.01 -9.23
N THR A 157 12.22 -18.17 -10.11
CA THR A 157 12.65 -16.81 -9.78
C THR A 157 11.55 -15.81 -10.09
N LYS A 158 11.54 -14.63 -9.43
CA LYS A 158 10.57 -13.56 -9.74
C LYS A 158 10.59 -13.17 -11.23
N ALA A 159 11.77 -13.10 -11.84
CA ALA A 159 11.91 -12.83 -13.26
C ALA A 159 11.33 -13.96 -14.13
N GLY A 160 11.59 -15.23 -13.80
CA GLY A 160 11.06 -16.38 -14.53
C GLY A 160 9.54 -16.55 -14.38
N LEU A 161 8.97 -16.10 -13.26
CA LEU A 161 7.54 -16.18 -12.95
C LEU A 161 6.77 -14.89 -13.28
N ALA A 162 7.41 -13.90 -13.91
CA ALA A 162 6.85 -12.54 -14.01
C ALA A 162 5.47 -12.47 -14.69
N SER A 163 5.22 -13.31 -15.70
CA SER A 163 3.91 -13.39 -16.37
C SER A 163 2.81 -13.88 -15.42
N GLN A 164 3.05 -14.97 -14.70
CA GLN A 164 2.11 -15.53 -13.72
C GLN A 164 1.89 -14.55 -12.56
N LEU A 165 2.97 -13.97 -12.04
CA LEU A 165 2.91 -12.95 -11.00
C LEU A 165 2.10 -11.73 -11.44
N SER A 166 2.26 -11.27 -12.68
CA SER A 166 1.48 -10.16 -13.24
C SER A 166 -0.02 -10.48 -13.31
N GLN A 167 -0.38 -11.70 -13.72
CA GLN A 167 -1.78 -12.13 -13.77
C GLN A 167 -2.44 -12.16 -12.39
N ILE A 168 -1.72 -12.64 -11.37
CA ILE A 168 -2.19 -12.73 -9.98
C ILE A 168 -2.29 -11.33 -9.35
N THR A 169 -1.23 -10.54 -9.46
CA THR A 169 -1.06 -9.30 -8.67
C THR A 169 -1.51 -8.04 -9.39
N LYS A 170 -1.77 -8.13 -10.70
CA LYS A 170 -2.07 -7.00 -11.60
C LYS A 170 -0.94 -5.98 -11.73
N ILE A 171 0.25 -6.30 -11.23
CA ILE A 171 1.46 -5.50 -11.38
C ILE A 171 2.04 -5.76 -12.78
N GLY A 172 2.41 -4.70 -13.50
CA GLY A 172 3.05 -4.83 -14.81
C GLY A 172 4.37 -5.61 -14.76
N ILE A 173 4.61 -6.44 -15.77
CA ILE A 173 5.83 -7.29 -15.89
C ILE A 173 7.11 -6.45 -15.78
N ASP A 174 7.13 -5.25 -16.35
CA ASP A 174 8.30 -4.39 -16.31
C ASP A 174 8.67 -3.94 -14.89
N TYR A 175 7.69 -3.74 -14.01
CA TYR A 175 7.95 -3.44 -12.60
C TYR A 175 8.41 -4.69 -11.83
N LEU A 176 7.85 -5.87 -12.13
CA LEU A 176 8.24 -7.14 -11.50
C LEU A 176 9.67 -7.56 -11.86
N THR A 177 10.08 -7.30 -13.10
CA THR A 177 11.41 -7.61 -13.64
C THR A 177 12.45 -6.51 -13.41
N GLY A 178 12.04 -5.34 -12.90
CA GLY A 178 12.92 -4.20 -12.68
C GLY A 178 13.31 -3.44 -13.96
N LYS A 179 12.66 -3.72 -15.10
CA LYS A 179 12.83 -2.95 -16.34
C LYS A 179 12.29 -1.53 -16.23
N ALA A 180 11.20 -1.35 -15.47
CA ALA A 180 10.64 -0.06 -15.12
C ALA A 180 10.84 0.23 -13.63
N GLN A 181 11.19 1.47 -13.30
CA GLN A 181 11.33 1.93 -11.91
C GLN A 181 9.94 2.23 -11.31
N LEU A 182 9.74 1.98 -10.01
CA LEU A 182 8.44 2.19 -9.36
C LEU A 182 8.00 3.66 -9.39
N GLU A 183 8.94 4.59 -9.42
CA GLU A 183 8.71 6.03 -9.54
C GLU A 183 8.06 6.42 -10.87
N GLN A 184 8.17 5.56 -11.90
CA GLN A 184 7.52 5.74 -13.20
C GLN A 184 6.04 5.39 -13.17
N ALA A 185 5.60 4.52 -12.25
CA ALA A 185 4.19 4.24 -12.02
C ALA A 185 3.50 5.47 -11.40
N SER A 186 2.26 5.73 -11.82
CA SER A 186 1.43 6.76 -11.20
C SER A 186 1.04 6.36 -9.77
N ILE A 187 0.62 7.32 -8.94
CA ILE A 187 0.10 7.07 -7.60
C ILE A 187 -1.08 6.10 -7.68
N ALA A 188 -2.04 6.36 -8.57
CA ALA A 188 -3.19 5.49 -8.71
C ALA A 188 -2.82 4.06 -9.15
N CYS A 189 -1.85 3.91 -10.06
CA CYS A 189 -1.34 2.60 -10.44
C CYS A 189 -0.76 1.85 -9.23
N LYS A 190 0.07 2.52 -8.42
CA LYS A 190 0.64 1.92 -7.21
C LYS A 190 -0.42 1.56 -6.18
N LEU A 191 -1.42 2.42 -5.96
CA LEU A 191 -2.53 2.14 -5.04
C LEU A 191 -3.41 0.99 -5.55
N SER A 192 -3.56 0.82 -6.87
CA SER A 192 -4.30 -0.30 -7.46
C SER A 192 -3.67 -1.66 -7.12
N TRP A 193 -2.36 -1.74 -6.94
CA TRP A 193 -1.67 -2.99 -6.57
C TRP A 193 -2.00 -3.46 -5.15
N MET A 194 -2.53 -2.55 -4.32
CA MET A 194 -2.99 -2.83 -2.97
C MET A 194 -4.47 -3.23 -2.92
N ALA A 195 -5.23 -2.94 -3.97
CA ALA A 195 -6.65 -3.29 -4.02
C ALA A 195 -6.85 -4.82 -3.87
N GLY A 196 -7.84 -5.21 -3.07
CA GLY A 196 -8.15 -6.60 -2.75
C GLY A 196 -7.19 -7.27 -1.74
N ARG A 197 -6.10 -6.61 -1.34
CA ARG A 197 -5.18 -7.14 -0.31
C ARG A 197 -5.69 -6.88 1.11
N ARG A 198 -5.24 -7.71 2.05
CA ARG A 198 -5.66 -7.76 3.45
C ARG A 198 -4.48 -7.68 4.40
N THR A 199 -4.66 -7.05 5.56
CA THR A 199 -3.60 -6.84 6.56
C THR A 199 -4.10 -7.15 7.95
N GLY A 200 -3.30 -7.79 8.81
CA GLY A 200 -3.76 -8.24 10.14
C GLY A 200 -4.39 -7.12 10.98
N LYS A 201 -3.78 -5.93 10.96
CA LYS A 201 -4.36 -4.70 11.51
C LYS A 201 -4.86 -3.81 10.37
N VAL A 202 -5.88 -3.00 10.63
CA VAL A 202 -6.46 -2.13 9.60
C VAL A 202 -5.48 -1.05 9.14
N GLU A 203 -4.68 -0.50 10.05
CA GLU A 203 -3.71 0.57 9.75
C GLU A 203 -2.55 0.08 8.86
N ASP A 204 -2.23 -1.21 8.93
CA ASP A 204 -1.18 -1.83 8.12
C ASP A 204 -1.46 -1.73 6.62
N ILE A 205 -2.71 -1.50 6.19
CA ILE A 205 -3.03 -1.22 4.79
C ILE A 205 -2.25 0.01 4.29
N ALA A 206 -2.05 0.99 5.16
CA ALA A 206 -1.30 2.20 4.89
C ALA A 206 0.20 2.00 5.13
N TYR A 207 0.56 1.41 6.28
CA TYR A 207 1.97 1.27 6.66
C TYR A 207 2.74 0.33 5.74
N SER A 208 2.08 -0.65 5.11
CA SER A 208 2.72 -1.52 4.11
C SER A 208 3.05 -0.82 2.78
N LEU A 209 2.53 0.39 2.55
CA LEU A 209 2.75 1.18 1.34
C LEU A 209 3.82 2.28 1.48
N ILE A 210 4.21 2.65 2.70
CA ILE A 210 5.08 3.82 2.94
C ILE A 210 6.39 3.75 2.16
N GLY A 211 7.00 2.56 2.11
CA GLY A 211 8.24 2.35 1.35
C GLY A 211 8.06 2.36 -0.16
N ILE A 212 6.90 1.94 -0.68
CA ILE A 212 6.56 1.98 -2.12
C ILE A 212 6.37 3.43 -2.59
N PHE A 213 5.87 4.29 -1.71
CA PHE A 213 5.74 5.73 -1.96
C PHE A 213 6.95 6.54 -1.51
N ASN A 214 7.94 5.90 -0.87
CA ASN A 214 9.11 6.55 -0.29
C ASN A 214 8.74 7.74 0.62
N VAL A 215 7.75 7.53 1.49
CA VAL A 215 7.31 8.51 2.50
C VAL A 215 7.61 8.02 3.90
N PHE A 216 7.78 8.96 4.83
CA PHE A 216 7.94 8.65 6.25
C PHE A 216 6.62 8.87 6.99
N MET A 217 6.24 7.91 7.84
CA MET A 217 5.07 8.03 8.71
C MET A 217 5.34 7.40 10.07
N THR A 218 4.93 8.08 11.14
CA THR A 218 4.88 7.48 12.47
C THR A 218 3.62 6.61 12.60
N PRO A 219 3.76 5.28 12.84
CA PRO A 219 2.63 4.39 13.06
C PRO A 219 1.84 4.77 14.31
N GLN A 220 0.51 4.80 14.21
CA GLN A 220 -0.44 5.07 15.28
C GLN A 220 -1.55 4.00 15.27
N TYR A 221 -1.26 2.82 15.80
CA TYR A 221 -2.26 1.77 15.91
C TYR A 221 -3.43 2.21 16.81
N GLY A 222 -4.66 2.01 16.34
CA GLY A 222 -5.89 2.52 16.94
C GLY A 222 -6.54 3.65 16.13
N GLU A 223 -5.85 4.23 15.14
CA GLU A 223 -6.41 5.27 14.27
C GLU A 223 -7.35 4.73 13.17
N GLY A 224 -7.42 3.40 12.99
CA GLY A 224 -8.34 2.79 12.03
C GLY A 224 -8.00 3.12 10.58
N THR A 225 -9.03 3.34 9.75
CA THR A 225 -8.83 3.66 8.33
C THR A 225 -8.25 5.06 8.10
N ASN A 226 -8.20 5.93 9.12
CA ASN A 226 -7.54 7.24 9.02
C ASN A 226 -6.04 7.11 8.68
N ALA A 227 -5.41 5.96 8.98
CA ALA A 227 -4.04 5.68 8.57
C ALA A 227 -3.85 5.82 7.04
N PHE A 228 -4.84 5.38 6.24
CA PHE A 228 -4.77 5.47 4.77
C PHE A 228 -4.99 6.90 4.26
N ILE A 229 -5.78 7.72 4.97
CA ILE A 229 -5.89 9.15 4.69
C ILE A 229 -4.55 9.84 4.95
N ARG A 230 -3.93 9.60 6.10
CA ARG A 230 -2.60 10.15 6.43
C ARG A 230 -1.51 9.71 5.45
N LEU A 231 -1.59 8.50 4.89
CA LEU A 231 -0.69 8.07 3.82
C LEU A 231 -0.82 8.96 2.60
N GLN A 232 -2.05 9.24 2.15
CA GLN A 232 -2.28 10.11 0.99
C GLN A 232 -1.83 11.55 1.27
N GLU A 233 -2.04 12.07 2.48
CA GLU A 233 -1.49 13.36 2.90
C GLU A 233 0.04 13.39 2.87
N ALA A 234 0.69 12.32 3.35
CA ALA A 234 2.15 12.19 3.30
C ALA A 234 2.67 12.13 1.86
N ILE A 235 1.95 11.45 0.96
CA ILE A 235 2.24 11.41 -0.47
C ILE A 235 2.11 12.80 -1.08
N LEU A 236 1.03 13.54 -0.79
CA LEU A 236 0.82 14.92 -1.27
C LEU A 236 1.91 15.89 -0.81
N LYS A 237 2.42 15.72 0.42
CA LYS A 237 3.53 16.53 0.97
C LYS A 237 4.90 16.12 0.42
N SER A 238 5.01 14.97 -0.24
CA SER A 238 6.28 14.49 -0.82
C SER A 238 6.59 15.18 -2.16
N SER A 239 7.84 15.05 -2.62
CA SER A 239 8.27 15.52 -3.94
C SER A 239 7.51 14.89 -5.11
N THR A 240 6.81 13.76 -4.88
CA THR A 240 5.98 13.07 -5.87
C THR A 240 4.49 13.49 -5.82
N GLY A 241 4.12 14.37 -4.90
CA GLY A 241 2.73 14.78 -4.62
C GLY A 241 2.02 15.57 -5.73
N PHE A 242 2.71 15.92 -6.81
CA PHE A 242 2.11 16.59 -7.98
C PHE A 242 1.38 15.64 -8.94
N ASP A 243 1.37 14.33 -8.66
CA ASP A 243 0.67 13.35 -9.47
C ASP A 243 -0.84 13.32 -9.15
N GLU A 244 -1.61 13.96 -10.03
CA GLU A 244 -3.06 14.12 -9.88
C GLU A 244 -3.85 12.80 -10.02
N THR A 245 -3.20 11.69 -10.41
CA THR A 245 -3.86 10.38 -10.42
C THR A 245 -4.34 9.97 -9.03
N LEU A 246 -3.77 10.53 -7.95
CA LEU A 246 -4.28 10.33 -6.59
C LEU A 246 -5.77 10.65 -6.45
N PHE A 247 -6.28 11.63 -7.21
CA PHE A 247 -7.69 12.01 -7.18
C PHE A 247 -8.56 11.21 -8.17
N ALA A 248 -7.96 10.34 -8.98
CA ALA A 248 -8.60 9.58 -10.04
C ALA A 248 -9.10 8.19 -9.59
N TRP A 249 -9.62 8.09 -8.37
CA TRP A 249 -10.28 6.88 -7.86
C TRP A 249 -11.77 6.83 -8.21
N THR A 250 -12.46 5.72 -7.93
CA THR A 250 -13.90 5.57 -8.15
C THR A 250 -14.59 5.03 -6.89
N ALA A 251 -15.77 5.55 -6.57
CA ALA A 251 -16.57 5.03 -5.47
C ALA A 251 -17.16 3.66 -5.85
N PRO A 252 -17.37 2.74 -4.89
CA PRO A 252 -18.10 1.50 -5.13
C PRO A 252 -19.50 1.76 -5.69
N GLN A 253 -19.94 0.91 -6.63
CA GLN A 253 -21.26 1.06 -7.28
C GLN A 253 -22.44 0.92 -6.32
N ASP A 254 -22.29 0.11 -5.27
CA ASP A 254 -23.30 -0.09 -4.22
C ASP A 254 -23.22 0.98 -3.11
N GLY A 255 -22.34 1.98 -3.27
CA GLY A 255 -22.10 3.03 -2.28
C GLY A 255 -21.42 2.55 -1.00
N ARG A 256 -21.01 1.28 -0.93
CA ARG A 256 -20.50 0.63 0.27
C ARG A 256 -19.06 0.18 0.06
N LEU A 257 -18.18 0.63 0.94
CA LEU A 257 -16.86 0.04 1.04
C LEU A 257 -16.93 -1.16 1.96
N GLN A 258 -16.48 -2.31 1.47
CA GLN A 258 -16.10 -3.38 2.37
C GLN A 258 -14.78 -2.98 3.02
N CYS A 259 -14.84 -2.45 4.23
CA CYS A 259 -13.63 -2.18 4.99
C CYS A 259 -13.11 -3.46 5.65
N TYR A 260 -11.86 -3.41 6.09
CA TYR A 260 -11.19 -4.55 6.70
C TYR A 260 -11.98 -5.03 7.95
N GLY A 261 -12.19 -6.35 8.07
CA GLY A 261 -12.97 -6.97 9.15
C GLY A 261 -14.44 -7.26 8.81
N GLY A 262 -14.86 -7.10 7.54
CA GLY A 262 -16.21 -7.43 7.09
C GLY A 262 -17.26 -6.38 7.48
N GLN A 263 -16.82 -5.25 8.03
CA GLN A 263 -17.68 -4.10 8.25
C GLN A 263 -17.92 -3.39 6.92
N SER A 264 -19.15 -2.95 6.70
CA SER A 264 -19.48 -2.06 5.59
C SER A 264 -19.32 -0.63 6.07
N TRP A 265 -18.45 0.14 5.42
CA TRP A 265 -18.35 1.57 5.64
C TRP A 265 -19.12 2.30 4.54
N THR A 266 -19.95 3.25 4.95
CA THR A 266 -20.59 4.22 4.07
C THR A 266 -20.11 5.61 4.45
N PRO A 267 -19.90 6.50 3.48
CA PRO A 267 -19.58 7.88 3.78
C PRO A 267 -20.66 8.53 4.67
N PRO A 268 -20.29 9.42 5.62
CA PRO A 268 -21.25 10.24 6.33
C PRO A 268 -22.10 11.07 5.36
N ASN A 269 -23.43 11.03 5.51
CA ASN A 269 -24.40 11.75 4.67
C ASN A 269 -24.28 11.45 3.16
N ASP A 270 -23.81 10.26 2.79
CA ASP A 270 -23.57 9.85 1.39
C ASP A 270 -22.59 10.75 0.62
N ARG A 271 -21.72 11.47 1.34
CA ARG A 271 -20.73 12.39 0.76
C ARG A 271 -19.35 11.78 0.78
N TRP A 272 -18.73 11.67 -0.38
CA TRP A 272 -17.36 11.21 -0.52
C TRP A 272 -16.39 12.39 -0.34
N GLY A 273 -15.31 12.21 0.43
CA GLY A 273 -14.26 13.22 0.47
C GLY A 273 -13.39 13.15 -0.78
N LEU A 274 -12.39 14.01 -0.87
CA LEU A 274 -11.51 14.08 -2.03
C LEU A 274 -10.52 12.92 -2.06
N LEU A 275 -9.92 12.59 -0.90
CA LEU A 275 -8.99 11.48 -0.75
C LEU A 275 -9.76 10.16 -0.76
N ALA A 276 -9.10 9.07 -1.14
CA ALA A 276 -9.77 7.78 -1.16
C ALA A 276 -9.85 7.21 0.26
N PRO A 277 -11.00 6.68 0.70
CA PRO A 277 -11.12 5.99 2.00
C PRO A 277 -10.46 4.60 2.03
N SER A 278 -10.15 3.99 0.88
CA SER A 278 -9.52 2.67 0.75
C SER A 278 -8.74 2.55 -0.56
N PRO A 279 -7.63 1.77 -0.63
CA PRO A 279 -6.98 1.42 -1.89
C PRO A 279 -7.90 0.71 -2.89
N ASP A 280 -8.97 0.05 -2.44
CA ASP A 280 -9.94 -0.62 -3.33
C ASP A 280 -10.66 0.36 -4.27
N CYS A 281 -10.71 1.64 -3.92
CA CYS A 281 -11.22 2.70 -4.79
C CYS A 281 -10.38 2.88 -6.07
N PHE A 282 -9.15 2.34 -6.08
CA PHE A 282 -8.21 2.36 -7.21
C PHE A 282 -8.09 1.02 -7.93
N LYS A 283 -8.94 0.02 -7.64
CA LYS A 283 -8.82 -1.35 -8.21
C LYS A 283 -8.71 -1.37 -9.74
N ASP A 284 -9.39 -0.43 -10.41
CA ASP A 284 -9.43 -0.30 -11.86
C ASP A 284 -8.50 0.80 -12.37
N SER A 285 -7.61 1.35 -11.54
CA SER A 285 -6.74 2.50 -11.86
C SER A 285 -5.31 2.11 -12.25
N GLY A 286 -5.03 0.81 -12.43
CA GLY A 286 -3.71 0.27 -12.78
C GLY A 286 -3.15 0.76 -14.11
N ASP A 287 -4.00 1.24 -15.01
CA ASP A 287 -3.67 1.73 -16.34
C ASP A 287 -3.59 3.26 -16.45
N LEU A 288 -3.77 3.98 -15.34
CA LEU A 288 -3.73 5.43 -15.35
C LEU A 288 -2.31 5.95 -15.50
N VAL A 289 -2.09 6.75 -16.55
CA VAL A 289 -0.80 7.34 -16.86
C VAL A 289 -0.81 8.83 -16.55
N ARG A 290 0.30 9.32 -15.97
CA ARG A 290 0.54 10.74 -15.71
C ARG A 290 0.76 11.51 -17.01
N ASN A 291 0.22 12.73 -17.07
CA ASN A 291 0.55 13.71 -18.10
C ASN A 291 1.52 14.74 -17.52
N PHE A 292 2.82 14.56 -17.74
CA PHE A 292 3.91 15.39 -17.19
C PHE A 292 3.94 16.86 -17.64
N LYS A 293 2.94 17.34 -18.40
CA LYS A 293 2.87 18.75 -18.77
C LYS A 293 2.65 19.59 -17.50
N PRO A 294 3.64 20.39 -17.07
CA PRO A 294 3.55 21.14 -15.81
C PRO A 294 2.35 22.07 -15.86
N ARG A 295 1.63 22.21 -14.75
CA ARG A 295 0.66 23.29 -14.61
C ARG A 295 1.38 24.55 -14.11
N PRO A 296 1.08 25.73 -14.66
CA PRO A 296 1.54 26.98 -14.08
C PRO A 296 0.73 27.26 -12.79
N GLY A 297 1.39 27.29 -11.63
CA GLY A 297 0.74 27.44 -10.31
C GLY A 297 1.28 26.45 -9.28
N ALA A 298 1.22 26.79 -8.00
CA ALA A 298 1.96 26.13 -6.92
C ALA A 298 1.29 24.82 -6.45
N GLY A 299 1.17 23.82 -7.31
CA GLY A 299 0.76 22.46 -6.94
C GLY A 299 -0.55 22.37 -6.15
N PHE A 300 -0.59 21.44 -5.19
CA PHE A 300 -1.69 21.26 -4.24
C PHE A 300 -1.29 21.79 -2.86
N GLN A 301 -2.21 22.49 -2.19
CA GLN A 301 -2.01 22.90 -0.81
C GLN A 301 -2.99 22.17 0.11
N LEU A 302 -2.45 21.41 1.06
CA LEU A 302 -3.25 20.74 2.09
C LEU A 302 -3.61 21.75 3.18
N THR A 303 -4.88 21.80 3.56
CA THR A 303 -5.41 22.64 4.64
C THR A 303 -6.19 21.78 5.64
N HIS A 304 -6.55 22.34 6.79
CA HIS A 304 -7.44 21.68 7.75
C HIS A 304 -8.85 21.41 7.22
N GLN A 305 -9.26 22.03 6.10
CA GLN A 305 -10.59 21.87 5.51
C GLN A 305 -10.60 20.95 4.29
N GLY A 306 -9.45 20.68 3.69
CA GLY A 306 -9.33 19.91 2.45
C GLY A 306 -8.13 20.34 1.62
N VAL A 307 -8.20 20.15 0.31
CA VAL A 307 -7.11 20.46 -0.64
C VAL A 307 -7.49 21.64 -1.51
N ILE A 308 -6.61 22.63 -1.58
CA ILE A 308 -6.73 23.76 -2.51
C ILE A 308 -6.16 23.34 -3.87
N PHE A 309 -6.98 23.51 -4.90
CA PHE A 309 -6.64 23.30 -6.31
C PHE A 309 -6.47 24.65 -7.00
N GLU A 310 -5.27 24.93 -7.49
CA GLU A 310 -5.00 26.06 -8.39
C GLU A 310 -5.02 25.59 -9.85
N LEU A 311 -6.19 25.14 -10.35
CA LEU A 311 -6.29 24.49 -11.66
C LEU A 311 -7.33 25.15 -12.57
N PRO A 312 -7.12 25.11 -13.91
CA PRO A 312 -8.20 25.39 -14.84
C PRO A 312 -9.34 24.38 -14.66
N TYR A 313 -10.56 24.88 -14.67
CA TYR A 313 -11.78 24.10 -14.47
C TYR A 313 -12.82 24.44 -15.54
N MET A 314 -13.71 23.49 -15.80
CA MET A 314 -14.84 23.68 -16.71
C MET A 314 -16.11 23.89 -15.89
N ASP A 315 -16.82 24.97 -16.22
CA ASP A 315 -18.13 25.28 -15.66
C ASP A 315 -19.18 24.47 -16.42
N THR A 316 -19.79 23.50 -15.74
CA THR A 316 -20.75 22.56 -16.35
C THR A 316 -22.19 22.98 -16.18
N ARG A 317 -22.46 24.21 -15.72
CA ARG A 317 -23.82 24.75 -15.56
C ARG A 317 -24.61 24.59 -16.86
N SER A 318 -25.72 23.84 -16.81
CA SER A 318 -26.68 23.86 -17.90
C SER A 318 -27.36 25.24 -17.94
N LYS A 319 -27.65 25.73 -19.15
CA LYS A 319 -28.40 27.00 -19.37
C LYS A 319 -29.81 27.01 -18.76
N TRP A 320 -30.24 25.89 -18.16
CA TRP A 320 -31.60 25.63 -17.72
C TRP A 320 -31.73 25.39 -16.20
N GLY A 321 -30.80 25.92 -15.40
CA GLY A 321 -31.02 26.18 -13.97
C GLY A 321 -31.15 24.96 -13.04
N TYR A 322 -31.00 23.75 -13.55
CA TYR A 322 -31.10 22.51 -12.78
C TYR A 322 -30.11 21.48 -13.32
N ASP A 323 -28.83 21.55 -12.92
CA ASP A 323 -27.94 20.39 -13.03
C ASP A 323 -26.99 20.34 -11.84
N PHE A 324 -26.92 19.17 -11.22
CA PHE A 324 -26.24 18.86 -9.95
C PHE A 324 -24.70 18.78 -10.06
N LYS A 325 -24.12 19.37 -11.12
CA LYS A 325 -22.68 19.38 -11.42
C LYS A 325 -22.24 20.79 -11.74
N ASP A 326 -21.55 21.41 -10.80
CA ASP A 326 -21.18 22.81 -10.93
C ASP A 326 -19.82 22.98 -11.62
N ILE A 327 -18.87 22.06 -11.41
CA ILE A 327 -17.52 22.13 -12.01
C ILE A 327 -16.96 20.76 -12.39
N SER A 328 -16.22 20.71 -13.51
CA SER A 328 -15.35 19.60 -13.91
C SER A 328 -13.88 20.00 -13.88
N LEU A 329 -13.06 19.25 -13.12
CA LEU A 329 -11.61 19.38 -13.07
C LEU A 329 -10.95 18.35 -13.99
N ALA A 330 -10.36 18.82 -15.07
CA ALA A 330 -9.65 17.95 -15.99
C ALA A 330 -8.27 17.61 -15.40
N LEU A 331 -8.09 16.39 -14.89
CA LEU A 331 -6.84 15.96 -14.24
C LEU A 331 -5.70 15.80 -15.27
N LYS A 332 -4.45 15.94 -14.83
CA LYS A 332 -3.24 15.65 -15.62
C LYS A 332 -2.94 14.16 -15.64
N CYS A 333 -3.93 13.38 -16.03
CA CYS A 333 -3.78 11.96 -16.28
C CYS A 333 -4.72 11.49 -17.37
N SER A 334 -4.44 10.31 -17.91
CA SER A 334 -5.24 9.72 -18.96
C SER A 334 -5.32 8.21 -18.85
N ARG A 335 -6.37 7.65 -19.47
CA ARG A 335 -6.60 6.22 -19.69
C ARG A 335 -6.81 6.00 -21.18
N GLY A 336 -5.97 5.18 -21.83
CA GLY A 336 -6.09 4.92 -23.26
C GLY A 336 -6.11 6.21 -24.12
N GLY A 337 -5.38 7.25 -23.70
CA GLY A 337 -5.37 8.57 -24.35
C GLY A 337 -6.56 9.50 -24.01
N LEU A 338 -7.57 9.01 -23.28
CA LEU A 338 -8.69 9.82 -22.82
C LEU A 338 -8.35 10.51 -21.50
N GLN A 339 -8.60 11.82 -21.43
CA GLN A 339 -8.37 12.60 -20.22
C GLN A 339 -9.36 12.21 -19.12
N ILE A 340 -8.85 12.10 -17.89
CA ILE A 340 -9.66 11.85 -16.70
C ILE A 340 -10.18 13.16 -16.12
N VAL A 341 -11.44 13.16 -15.70
CA VAL A 341 -12.10 14.33 -15.11
C VAL A 341 -12.73 13.99 -13.78
N LEU A 342 -12.49 14.88 -12.82
CA LEU A 342 -13.09 14.89 -11.49
C LEU A 342 -14.26 15.87 -11.48
N GLU A 343 -15.46 15.37 -11.20
CA GLU A 343 -16.65 16.20 -11.07
C GLU A 343 -16.86 16.65 -9.63
N LEU A 344 -17.17 17.93 -9.47
CA LEU A 344 -17.40 18.58 -8.19
C LEU A 344 -18.77 19.27 -8.17
N TRP A 345 -19.42 19.22 -7.01
CA TRP A 345 -20.60 20.02 -6.72
C TRP A 345 -20.29 21.08 -5.67
N ARG A 346 -21.02 22.19 -5.74
CA ARG A 346 -20.82 23.32 -4.84
C ARG A 346 -21.44 23.02 -3.47
N ALA A 347 -20.64 23.13 -2.42
CA ALA A 347 -21.08 22.87 -1.05
C ALA A 347 -21.44 24.15 -0.28
N SER A 348 -20.95 25.32 -0.70
CA SER A 348 -21.26 26.62 -0.06
C SER A 348 -21.77 27.66 -1.05
N LYS A 349 -22.60 28.60 -0.56
CA LYS A 349 -23.16 29.70 -1.37
C LYS A 349 -22.11 30.72 -1.83
N ASP A 350 -20.94 30.73 -1.20
CA ASP A 350 -19.87 31.70 -1.45
C ASP A 350 -18.86 31.21 -2.51
N ASP A 351 -19.12 30.07 -3.17
CA ASP A 351 -18.31 29.48 -4.24
C ASP A 351 -16.89 29.02 -3.84
N VAL A 352 -16.62 28.98 -2.53
CA VAL A 352 -15.30 28.62 -2.00
C VAL A 352 -15.13 27.12 -1.80
N VAL A 353 -16.18 26.43 -1.34
CA VAL A 353 -16.09 25.03 -0.90
C VAL A 353 -16.81 24.08 -1.86
N TRP A 354 -16.08 23.07 -2.31
CA TRP A 354 -16.52 22.09 -3.29
C TRP A 354 -16.44 20.68 -2.72
N GLU A 355 -17.32 19.79 -3.16
CA GLU A 355 -17.32 18.39 -2.73
C GLU A 355 -17.21 17.48 -3.93
N ARG A 356 -16.57 16.31 -3.73
CA ARG A 356 -16.38 15.31 -4.79
C ARG A 356 -17.70 14.62 -5.12
N MET A 357 -17.96 14.41 -6.40
CA MET A 357 -19.04 13.53 -6.87
C MET A 357 -18.50 12.21 -7.41
N GLN A 358 -17.84 12.25 -8.57
CA GLN A 358 -17.38 11.08 -9.29
C GLN A 358 -16.20 11.42 -10.20
N CYS A 359 -15.54 10.38 -10.69
CA CYS A 359 -14.41 10.49 -11.61
C CYS A 359 -14.69 9.59 -12.82
N HIS A 360 -14.50 10.11 -14.03
CA HIS A 360 -14.73 9.37 -15.28
C HIS A 360 -13.84 9.89 -16.43
N SER A 361 -13.78 9.15 -17.54
CA SER A 361 -13.06 9.56 -18.75
C SER A 361 -13.95 10.43 -19.65
N LEU A 362 -13.44 11.58 -20.12
CA LEU A 362 -14.21 12.48 -20.98
C LEU A 362 -14.09 12.16 -22.47
N GLY A 363 -15.18 12.41 -23.19
CA GLY A 363 -15.21 12.68 -24.63
C GLY A 363 -15.27 14.19 -24.89
N LYS A 364 -14.19 14.75 -25.48
CA LYS A 364 -13.93 16.13 -25.97
C LYS A 364 -14.32 17.33 -25.06
N PRO A 365 -13.40 18.29 -24.80
CA PRO A 365 -13.61 19.35 -23.82
C PRO A 365 -14.43 20.56 -24.33
N ALA A 366 -15.06 21.28 -23.40
CA ALA A 366 -15.64 22.62 -23.57
C ALA A 366 -14.69 23.71 -22.99
N LYS A 367 -15.05 25.00 -23.08
CA LYS A 367 -14.18 26.15 -22.76
C LYS A 367 -13.66 26.17 -21.31
N GLU A 368 -12.35 26.26 -21.12
CA GLU A 368 -11.65 26.30 -19.82
C GLU A 368 -11.73 27.70 -19.14
N LYS A 369 -11.90 27.73 -17.81
CA LYS A 369 -11.73 28.91 -16.93
C LYS A 369 -10.57 28.67 -15.96
N LYS A 370 -9.94 29.73 -15.42
CA LYS A 370 -8.88 29.64 -14.38
C LYS A 370 -9.39 30.16 -13.02
N GLY A 371 -9.00 29.52 -11.91
CA GLY A 371 -9.27 29.98 -10.55
C GLY A 371 -8.75 29.01 -9.48
N SER A 372 -8.83 29.41 -8.21
CA SER A 372 -8.47 28.58 -7.05
C SER A 372 -9.74 28.03 -6.39
N LEU A 373 -9.80 26.72 -6.15
CA LEU A 373 -10.95 26.04 -5.55
C LEU A 373 -10.51 25.27 -4.29
N LEU A 374 -11.25 25.38 -3.19
CA LEU A 374 -11.05 24.51 -2.02
C LEU A 374 -12.00 23.32 -2.11
N VAL A 375 -11.45 22.12 -2.24
CA VAL A 375 -12.24 20.88 -2.26
C VAL A 375 -12.19 20.24 -0.87
N ASN A 376 -13.36 20.11 -0.26
CA ASN A 376 -13.59 19.60 1.07
C ASN A 376 -13.24 18.10 1.15
N ASP A 377 -12.47 17.72 2.17
CA ASP A 377 -12.09 16.32 2.44
C ASP A 377 -12.68 15.79 3.75
N LYS A 378 -13.47 16.59 4.49
CA LYS A 378 -14.00 16.22 5.81
C LYS A 378 -14.92 14.99 5.80
N ALA A 379 -15.47 14.64 4.64
CA ALA A 379 -16.31 13.45 4.48
C ALA A 379 -15.58 12.13 4.80
N ASN A 380 -14.25 12.08 4.65
CA ASN A 380 -13.47 10.86 4.91
C ASN A 380 -12.88 10.78 6.31
N GLN A 381 -12.96 11.85 7.12
CA GLN A 381 -12.49 11.81 8.48
C GLN A 381 -13.49 10.99 9.30
N ILE A 382 -13.08 9.81 9.78
CA ILE A 382 -13.81 9.15 10.86
C ILE A 382 -13.91 10.18 11.97
N MET A 383 -15.12 10.65 12.28
CA MET A 383 -15.34 11.48 13.44
C MET A 383 -14.96 10.66 14.67
N ALA A 384 -13.72 10.81 15.13
CA ALA A 384 -13.37 10.63 16.52
C ALA A 384 -14.11 11.73 17.28
N ARG A 385 -15.41 11.56 17.48
CA ARG A 385 -16.12 12.31 18.51
C ARG A 385 -15.46 11.88 19.82
N GLN A 386 -14.66 12.77 20.42
CA GLN A 386 -14.52 12.76 21.86
C GLN A 386 -15.94 12.82 22.43
N ILE A 387 -16.46 11.67 22.85
CA ILE A 387 -17.62 11.61 23.72
C ILE A 387 -17.09 12.01 25.08
N THR A 388 -17.19 13.29 25.42
CA THR A 388 -17.12 13.71 26.82
C THR A 388 -18.40 13.21 27.48
N VAL A 389 -18.30 12.12 28.23
CA VAL A 389 -19.37 11.68 29.12
C VAL A 389 -19.43 12.70 30.26
N ALA A 390 -20.45 13.56 30.25
CA ALA A 390 -20.76 14.39 31.40
C ALA A 390 -21.18 13.47 32.55
N GLN A 391 -20.40 13.45 33.64
CA GLN A 391 -20.89 12.94 34.91
C GLN A 391 -21.88 13.95 35.50
N PRO A 392 -23.14 13.58 35.76
CA PRO A 392 -24.03 14.43 36.52
C PRO A 392 -23.60 14.39 37.98
N ARG A 393 -23.03 15.48 38.48
CA ARG A 393 -23.16 15.76 39.91
C ARG A 393 -24.47 16.52 40.08
N GLN A 394 -25.42 15.83 40.70
CA GLN A 394 -26.61 16.43 41.31
C GLN A 394 -26.20 17.34 42.49
N PRO A 395 -27.06 18.29 42.88
CA PRO A 395 -26.69 19.62 43.37
C PRO A 395 -25.86 19.68 44.64
#